data_AF-A0A2B8BDY3-F1
#
_entry.id   AF-A0A2B8BDY3-F1
#
_cell.length_a   1.000
_cell.length_b   1.000
_cell.length_c   1.000
_cell.angle_alpha   90.00
_cell.angle_beta   90.00
_cell.angle_gamma   90.00
#
_symmetry.space_group_name_H-M   'P 1'
#
loop_
_entity.id
_entity.type
_entity.pdbx_description
1 polymer ?
#
loop_
_entity_poly.entity_id
_entity_poly.type
_entity_poly.pdbx_seq_one_letter_code
_entity_poly.pdbx_strand_id
1 'polypeptide(L)'
;MAGRPNRSASLQTAPLRAVESDPAAVSLDKVKAILAPLDRAQKSKLFELVQAGHLEDDQMTVEVGRLIVAMLNGPRTEHARRIWTGWFDPVMLRTDQLMLAESRPPGCMHVVDASAWWFALLPHLRELAGRVQSDIAARASEHPLDRVLASPAAADWAEELRVRSLAVLRQRGGAGPLLATANSERLTLLRKRGLAGVAPLSMGDLAMLDSMLDHAPLWKGMVRPRDTIGMLHAVSEMAEHGSPDGAMHYALALINGSRDPDQALALHGMSPSPALVEAAVGHVQFAWQCLRQKLEDLHLGRPAPPQLTAGETVDRLQERAFRWYDALQGFGVERGGRNWAAVSAAVGRATGLVEGEVVPVLSHRLLTLNASMSARPLIDPVRFINGFNHRLRRRGIAASTNPWLTAIGEHLAALFRQIGAYGREDALSAMADLCELAEEAGYPIEVTAIDKTLLGIAERALRDGRELNIGESRLIERVVTVATEERRRCRWWVSGELVSLLDAAQQRGIGPTPQ
;
A
#
# COMPACT_ATOMS: atom_id res chain seq x y z
N MET A 1 40.57 60.11 42.11
CA MET A 1 40.34 60.65 43.47
C MET A 1 38.89 60.35 43.86
N ALA A 2 38.71 59.72 45.04
CA ALA A 2 37.50 59.55 45.85
C ALA A 2 36.23 58.99 45.17
N GLY A 3 35.53 57.98 45.66
CA GLY A 3 35.60 57.23 46.91
C GLY A 3 34.24 56.57 47.18
N ARG A 4 34.23 55.21 47.26
CA ARG A 4 33.43 54.24 48.07
C ARG A 4 32.04 54.62 48.66
N PRO A 5 31.17 53.65 49.08
CA PRO A 5 31.43 52.21 49.29
C PRO A 5 30.32 51.22 48.84
N ASN A 6 30.76 49.96 48.67
CA ASN A 6 29.96 48.74 48.85
C ASN A 6 29.30 48.70 50.24
N ARG A 7 28.01 48.37 50.29
CA ARG A 7 27.39 47.72 51.45
C ARG A 7 26.60 46.49 51.00
N SER A 8 27.24 45.35 51.23
CA SER A 8 26.61 44.06 51.43
C SER A 8 25.57 44.19 52.55
N ALA A 9 24.31 43.92 52.22
CA ALA A 9 23.27 43.66 53.20
C ALA A 9 22.73 42.26 52.91
N SER A 10 23.19 41.32 53.73
CA SER A 10 22.68 39.97 53.87
C SER A 10 21.21 40.04 54.25
N LEU A 11 20.31 39.79 53.29
CA LEU A 11 18.95 39.38 53.61
C LEU A 11 18.93 37.85 53.60
N GLN A 12 18.92 37.34 54.83
CA GLN A 12 18.72 35.95 55.16
C GLN A 12 17.56 35.39 54.33
N THR A 13 17.88 34.31 53.61
CA THR A 13 16.93 33.35 53.08
C THR A 13 16.03 32.86 54.20
N ALA A 14 14.84 33.44 54.31
CA ALA A 14 13.73 32.75 54.93
C ALA A 14 13.47 31.49 54.09
N PRO A 15 13.45 30.28 54.68
CA PRO A 15 13.02 29.12 53.93
C PRO A 15 11.57 29.37 53.54
N LEU A 16 11.30 29.46 52.24
CA LEU A 16 9.99 29.19 51.69
C LEU A 16 9.53 27.90 52.36
N ARG A 17 8.53 28.00 53.24
CA ARG A 17 7.82 26.83 53.75
C ARG A 17 7.55 25.96 52.53
N ALA A 18 8.10 24.75 52.55
CA ALA A 18 7.65 23.71 51.64
C ALA A 18 6.13 23.73 51.74
N VAL A 19 5.47 24.08 50.64
CA VAL A 19 4.04 23.86 50.50
C VAL A 19 3.90 22.36 50.67
N GLU A 20 3.49 21.93 51.87
CA GLU A 20 3.15 20.53 52.12
C GLU A 20 2.13 20.18 51.04
N SER A 21 2.54 19.30 50.12
CA SER A 21 1.68 18.81 49.07
C SER A 21 0.44 18.24 49.73
N ASP A 22 -0.73 18.77 49.38
CA ASP A 22 -2.02 18.33 49.90
C ASP A 22 -2.07 16.79 49.94
N PRO A 23 -2.26 16.16 51.12
CA PRO A 23 -2.24 14.70 51.25
C PRO A 23 -3.26 14.02 50.32
N ALA A 24 -4.35 14.70 49.94
CA ALA A 24 -5.31 14.22 48.95
C ALA A 24 -4.71 14.15 47.53
N ALA A 25 -3.90 15.13 47.14
CA ALA A 25 -3.21 15.14 45.84
C ALA A 25 -2.15 14.01 45.75
N VAL A 26 -1.42 13.77 46.83
CA VAL A 26 -0.45 12.66 46.93
C VAL A 26 -1.14 11.29 46.88
N SER A 27 -2.37 11.20 47.40
CA SER A 27 -3.19 9.98 47.32
C SER A 27 -3.69 9.71 45.89
N LEU A 28 -4.19 10.72 45.20
CA LEU A 28 -4.67 10.60 43.81
C LEU A 28 -3.56 10.27 42.81
N ASP A 29 -2.34 10.77 43.01
CA ASP A 29 -1.19 10.42 42.17
C ASP A 29 -0.79 8.94 42.32
N LYS A 30 -0.92 8.37 43.54
CA LYS A 30 -0.73 6.93 43.76
C LYS A 30 -1.82 6.11 43.08
N VAL A 31 -3.08 6.54 43.19
CA VAL A 31 -4.20 5.89 42.48
C VAL A 31 -3.97 5.94 40.97
N LYS A 32 -3.55 7.09 40.43
CA LYS A 32 -3.21 7.24 39.01
C LYS A 32 -2.10 6.28 38.57
N ALA A 33 -1.06 6.11 39.38
CA ALA A 33 0.04 5.18 39.11
C ALA A 33 -0.45 3.71 39.08
N ILE A 34 -1.38 3.34 39.97
CA ILE A 34 -1.99 2.00 40.01
C ILE A 34 -2.89 1.76 38.78
N LEU A 35 -3.65 2.78 38.37
CA LEU A 35 -4.56 2.68 37.22
C LEU A 35 -3.86 2.78 35.87
N ALA A 36 -2.67 3.41 35.80
CA ALA A 36 -1.92 3.63 34.57
C ALA A 36 -1.74 2.37 33.70
N PRO A 37 -1.27 1.22 34.25
CA PRO A 37 -1.02 0.01 33.46
C PRO A 37 -2.28 -0.72 32.96
N LEU A 38 -3.47 -0.39 33.48
CA LEU A 38 -4.72 -1.04 33.04
C LEU A 38 -5.05 -0.69 31.58
N ASP A 39 -5.60 -1.63 30.84
CA ASP A 39 -6.11 -1.37 29.50
C ASP A 39 -7.42 -0.54 29.53
N ARG A 40 -7.89 -0.12 28.35
CA ARG A 40 -9.09 0.71 28.24
C ARG A 40 -10.35 -0.01 28.75
N ALA A 41 -10.49 -1.31 28.50
CA ALA A 41 -11.67 -2.07 28.89
C ALA A 41 -11.73 -2.24 30.42
N GLN A 42 -10.58 -2.52 31.03
CA GLN A 42 -10.40 -2.59 32.47
C GLN A 42 -10.73 -1.25 33.14
N LYS A 43 -10.21 -0.13 32.59
CA LYS A 43 -10.53 1.23 33.08
C LYS A 43 -12.01 1.57 32.97
N SER A 44 -12.66 1.20 31.86
CA SER A 44 -14.12 1.39 31.69
C SER A 44 -14.93 0.59 32.70
N LYS A 45 -14.57 -0.68 32.93
CA LYS A 45 -15.25 -1.52 33.93
C LYS A 45 -15.04 -1.01 35.36
N LEU A 46 -13.84 -0.50 35.65
CA LEU A 46 -13.54 0.08 36.95
C LEU A 46 -14.30 1.40 37.16
N PHE A 47 -14.49 2.22 36.12
CA PHE A 47 -15.39 3.37 36.17
C PHE A 47 -16.84 2.98 36.49
N GLU A 48 -17.37 1.90 35.89
CA GLU A 48 -18.71 1.40 36.19
C GLU A 48 -18.85 0.95 37.64
N LEU A 49 -17.84 0.26 38.19
CA LEU A 49 -17.83 -0.16 39.58
C LEU A 49 -17.79 1.04 40.55
N VAL A 50 -16.98 2.05 40.25
CA VAL A 50 -16.93 3.30 41.02
C VAL A 50 -18.30 4.00 40.99
N GLN A 51 -18.93 4.10 39.82
CA GLN A 51 -20.27 4.68 39.67
C GLN A 51 -21.37 3.89 40.38
N ALA A 52 -21.21 2.58 40.54
CA ALA A 52 -22.14 1.74 41.29
C ALA A 52 -21.97 1.82 42.82
N GLY A 53 -21.08 2.69 43.32
CA GLY A 53 -20.89 2.91 44.75
C GLY A 53 -20.06 1.82 45.45
N HIS A 54 -19.17 1.13 44.72
CA HIS A 54 -18.28 0.12 45.30
C HIS A 54 -17.10 0.70 46.10
N LEU A 55 -17.06 2.01 46.35
CA LEU A 55 -16.10 2.66 47.24
C LEU A 55 -16.82 3.12 48.51
N GLU A 56 -16.12 3.05 49.64
CA GLU A 56 -16.68 3.33 50.97
C GLU A 56 -16.96 4.82 51.23
N ASP A 57 -16.38 5.71 50.42
CA ASP A 57 -16.48 7.17 50.55
C ASP A 57 -16.99 7.81 49.24
N ASP A 58 -18.04 8.62 49.37
CA ASP A 58 -18.68 9.36 48.29
C ASP A 58 -17.74 10.40 47.65
N GLN A 59 -16.87 11.05 48.44
CA GLN A 59 -15.91 12.02 47.92
C GLN A 59 -14.83 11.31 47.09
N MET A 60 -14.29 10.20 47.60
CA MET A 60 -13.38 9.35 46.84
C MET A 60 -14.01 8.80 45.56
N THR A 61 -15.29 8.45 45.58
CA THR A 61 -16.03 8.02 44.39
C THR A 61 -16.01 9.07 43.29
N VAL A 62 -16.22 10.34 43.65
CA VAL A 62 -16.18 11.46 42.70
C VAL A 62 -14.76 11.70 42.17
N GLU A 63 -13.75 11.74 43.04
CA GLU A 63 -12.37 12.06 42.66
C GLU A 63 -11.72 10.95 41.82
N VAL A 64 -11.86 9.69 42.25
CA VAL A 64 -11.37 8.53 41.49
C VAL A 64 -12.13 8.38 40.18
N GLY A 65 -13.45 8.60 40.18
CA GLY A 65 -14.27 8.63 38.98
C GLY A 65 -13.78 9.64 37.95
N ARG A 66 -13.54 10.89 38.37
CA ARG A 66 -12.99 11.96 37.50
C ARG A 66 -11.60 11.61 36.97
N LEU A 67 -10.74 11.03 37.80
CA LEU A 67 -9.41 10.59 37.38
C LEU A 67 -9.49 9.52 36.29
N ILE A 68 -10.34 8.51 36.45
CA ILE A 68 -10.55 7.46 35.44
C ILE A 68 -11.10 8.05 34.15
N VAL A 69 -12.07 8.97 34.23
CA VAL A 69 -12.63 9.68 33.08
C VAL A 69 -11.55 10.47 32.33
N ALA A 70 -10.71 11.23 33.05
CA ALA A 70 -9.60 11.95 32.46
C ALA A 70 -8.61 11.00 31.75
N MET A 71 -8.32 9.84 32.33
CA MET A 71 -7.48 8.81 31.73
C MET A 71 -8.12 8.15 30.50
N LEU A 72 -9.44 7.91 30.52
CA LEU A 72 -10.19 7.32 29.41
C LEU A 72 -10.35 8.29 28.23
N ASN A 73 -10.50 9.58 28.51
CA ASN A 73 -10.75 10.60 27.50
C ASN A 73 -9.47 11.11 26.86
N GLY A 74 -8.38 11.20 27.63
CA GLY A 74 -7.08 11.67 27.14
C GLY A 74 -7.16 13.09 26.54
N PRO A 75 -6.18 13.49 25.70
CA PRO A 75 -6.10 14.84 25.14
C PRO A 75 -7.05 15.07 23.94
N ARG A 76 -8.22 14.44 23.92
CA ARG A 76 -9.18 14.58 22.80
C ARG A 76 -9.94 15.88 22.94
N THR A 77 -9.66 16.88 22.10
CA THR A 77 -10.25 18.23 22.22
C THR A 77 -11.25 18.60 21.12
N GLU A 78 -11.19 17.97 19.94
CA GLU A 78 -12.02 18.32 18.78
C GLU A 78 -13.34 17.50 18.74
N HIS A 79 -14.24 17.72 19.69
CA HIS A 79 -15.46 16.90 19.85
C HIS A 79 -16.52 17.16 18.78
N ALA A 80 -16.81 18.42 18.49
CA ALA A 80 -17.81 18.78 17.47
C ALA A 80 -17.38 18.24 16.09
N ARG A 81 -16.09 18.37 15.75
CA ARG A 81 -15.53 17.78 14.54
C ARG A 81 -15.72 16.26 14.51
N ARG A 82 -15.41 15.56 15.61
CA ARG A 82 -15.53 14.09 15.67
C ARG A 82 -16.96 13.63 15.40
N ILE A 83 -17.94 14.28 16.02
CA ILE A 83 -19.36 13.98 15.77
C ILE A 83 -19.69 14.20 14.29
N TRP A 84 -19.31 15.35 13.73
CA TRP A 84 -19.62 15.66 12.33
C TRP A 84 -18.92 14.70 11.35
N THR A 85 -17.63 14.40 11.55
CA THR A 85 -16.91 13.44 10.69
C THR A 85 -17.41 12.01 10.87
N GLY A 86 -18.05 11.70 12.00
CA GLY A 86 -18.62 10.38 12.30
C GLY A 86 -19.70 9.95 11.31
N TRP A 87 -20.37 10.90 10.65
CA TRP A 87 -21.29 10.63 9.54
C TRP A 87 -20.65 9.86 8.39
N PHE A 88 -19.33 10.00 8.22
CA PHE A 88 -18.61 9.36 7.14
C PHE A 88 -17.88 8.10 7.58
N ASP A 89 -17.84 7.72 8.86
CA ASP A 89 -17.02 6.57 9.31
C ASP A 89 -17.23 5.27 8.50
N PRO A 90 -18.47 4.92 8.09
CA PRO A 90 -18.76 3.76 7.25
C PRO A 90 -18.38 3.94 5.77
N VAL A 91 -18.13 5.15 5.29
CA VAL A 91 -17.84 5.48 3.87
C VAL A 91 -16.50 6.20 3.63
N MET A 92 -15.79 6.55 4.69
CA MET A 92 -14.50 7.25 4.66
C MET A 92 -13.28 6.32 4.54
N LEU A 93 -12.36 6.67 3.65
CA LEU A 93 -11.08 6.01 3.48
C LEU A 93 -10.09 6.51 4.53
N ARG A 94 -9.27 5.59 5.05
CA ARG A 94 -8.22 5.89 6.05
C ARG A 94 -6.81 5.57 5.54
N THR A 95 -6.70 4.91 4.39
CA THR A 95 -5.44 4.59 3.73
C THR A 95 -5.09 5.70 2.74
N ASP A 96 -3.84 6.16 2.80
CA ASP A 96 -3.36 7.29 1.99
C ASP A 96 -3.13 6.92 0.50
N GLN A 97 -3.38 5.66 0.11
CA GLN A 97 -3.08 5.14 -1.23
C GLN A 97 -3.84 5.86 -2.34
N LEU A 98 -5.18 5.87 -2.26
CA LEU A 98 -6.02 6.53 -3.27
C LEU A 98 -5.92 8.05 -3.24
N MET A 99 -5.35 8.64 -2.17
CA MET A 99 -5.08 10.08 -2.13
C MET A 99 -4.01 10.48 -3.15
N LEU A 100 -3.09 9.58 -3.48
CA LEU A 100 -2.01 9.84 -4.45
C LEU A 100 -2.39 9.39 -5.87
N ALA A 101 -3.65 9.02 -6.11
CA ALA A 101 -4.11 8.67 -7.46
C ALA A 101 -4.00 9.88 -8.39
N GLU A 102 -3.41 9.70 -9.58
CA GLU A 102 -3.34 10.73 -10.63
C GLU A 102 -4.74 11.19 -11.06
N SER A 103 -5.69 10.26 -11.05
CA SER A 103 -7.12 10.48 -11.28
C SER A 103 -7.89 9.87 -10.12
N ARG A 104 -8.65 10.70 -9.41
CA ARG A 104 -9.39 10.26 -8.22
C ARG A 104 -10.63 9.45 -8.64
N PRO A 105 -10.79 8.20 -8.19
CA PRO A 105 -12.03 7.47 -8.44
C PRO A 105 -13.24 8.16 -7.78
N PRO A 106 -14.43 8.12 -8.39
CA PRO A 106 -15.64 8.64 -7.78
C PRO A 106 -15.95 7.98 -6.42
N GLY A 107 -16.61 8.72 -5.54
CA GLY A 107 -16.96 8.25 -4.19
C GLY A 107 -15.77 8.11 -3.23
N CYS A 108 -14.57 8.58 -3.59
CA CYS A 108 -13.45 8.60 -2.67
C CYS A 108 -13.65 9.74 -1.67
N MET A 109 -13.90 9.46 -0.40
CA MET A 109 -13.87 10.44 0.70
C MET A 109 -12.79 10.02 1.71
N HIS A 110 -11.64 10.70 1.77
CA HIS A 110 -10.60 10.37 2.75
C HIS A 110 -10.77 11.18 4.04
N VAL A 111 -10.22 10.69 5.16
CA VAL A 111 -10.28 11.39 6.47
C VAL A 111 -9.69 12.80 6.44
N VAL A 112 -8.70 13.02 5.58
CA VAL A 112 -8.13 14.35 5.36
C VAL A 112 -9.14 15.28 4.66
N ASP A 113 -9.92 14.77 3.71
CA ASP A 113 -10.91 15.57 3.01
C ASP A 113 -12.07 15.92 3.92
N ALA A 114 -12.60 14.94 4.67
CA ALA A 114 -13.64 15.19 5.66
C ALA A 114 -13.18 16.27 6.67
N SER A 115 -11.94 16.17 7.15
CA SER A 115 -11.37 17.19 8.05
C SER A 115 -11.27 18.57 7.39
N ALA A 116 -10.84 18.63 6.13
CA ALA A 116 -10.74 19.88 5.38
C ALA A 116 -12.12 20.52 5.15
N TRP A 117 -13.13 19.71 4.81
CA TRP A 117 -14.50 20.16 4.68
C TRP A 117 -15.07 20.68 6.00
N TRP A 118 -14.80 20.01 7.11
CA TRP A 118 -15.17 20.51 8.44
C TRP A 118 -14.61 21.92 8.68
N PHE A 119 -13.31 22.13 8.44
CA PHE A 119 -12.69 23.44 8.65
C PHE A 119 -13.22 24.52 7.70
N ALA A 120 -13.58 24.14 6.47
CA ALA A 120 -14.22 25.05 5.53
C ALA A 120 -15.64 25.44 5.96
N LEU A 121 -16.40 24.52 6.56
CA LEU A 121 -17.77 24.76 7.03
C LEU A 121 -17.80 25.46 8.40
N LEU A 122 -16.79 25.25 9.24
CA LEU A 122 -16.74 25.73 10.63
C LEU A 122 -17.05 27.24 10.79
N PRO A 123 -16.55 28.17 9.95
CA PRO A 123 -16.93 29.59 10.04
C PRO A 123 -18.44 29.84 9.94
N HIS A 124 -19.16 29.01 9.19
CA HIS A 124 -20.62 29.08 9.01
C HIS A 124 -21.39 28.35 10.10
N LEU A 125 -20.73 27.47 10.86
CA LEU A 125 -21.32 26.66 11.92
C LEU A 125 -20.86 27.08 13.32
N ARG A 126 -20.12 28.19 13.44
CA ARG A 126 -19.33 28.54 14.64
C ARG A 126 -20.14 28.48 15.94
N GLU A 127 -21.32 29.08 15.95
CA GLU A 127 -22.18 29.11 17.14
C GLU A 127 -22.66 27.70 17.53
N LEU A 128 -23.17 26.93 16.55
CA LEU A 128 -23.61 25.56 16.79
C LEU A 128 -22.46 24.65 17.20
N ALA A 129 -21.35 24.68 16.47
CA ALA A 129 -20.17 23.89 16.77
C ALA A 129 -19.60 24.24 18.15
N GLY A 130 -19.60 25.51 18.54
CA GLY A 130 -19.18 25.96 19.87
C GLY A 130 -20.08 25.44 20.99
N ARG A 131 -21.41 25.46 20.80
CA ARG A 131 -22.37 24.87 21.76
C ARG A 131 -22.15 23.36 21.90
N VAL A 132 -22.13 22.62 20.79
CA VAL A 132 -21.90 21.17 20.77
C VAL A 132 -20.56 20.81 21.43
N GLN A 133 -19.50 21.56 21.13
CA GLN A 133 -18.19 21.38 21.72
C GLN A 133 -18.22 21.56 23.25
N SER A 134 -18.89 22.60 23.73
CA SER A 134 -19.01 22.91 25.17
C SER A 134 -19.85 21.86 25.90
N ASP A 135 -20.97 21.45 25.31
CA ASP A 135 -21.87 20.46 25.90
C ASP A 135 -21.21 19.07 26.00
N ILE A 136 -20.47 18.65 24.95
CA ILE A 136 -19.71 17.40 25.00
C ILE A 136 -18.60 17.50 26.02
N ALA A 137 -17.86 18.61 26.07
CA ALA A 137 -16.78 18.80 27.03
C ALA A 137 -17.29 18.74 28.48
N ALA A 138 -18.44 19.37 28.75
CA ALA A 138 -19.10 19.31 30.06
C ALA A 138 -19.45 17.86 30.43
N ARG A 139 -20.13 17.12 29.53
CA ARG A 139 -20.48 15.71 29.79
C ARG A 139 -19.26 14.79 29.87
N ALA A 140 -18.22 15.07 29.09
CA ALA A 140 -16.97 14.31 29.08
C ALA A 140 -16.10 14.60 30.32
N SER A 141 -16.42 15.61 31.13
CA SER A 141 -15.79 15.81 32.44
C SER A 141 -16.30 14.82 33.49
N GLU A 142 -17.49 14.24 33.27
CA GLU A 142 -18.19 13.35 34.20
C GLU A 142 -18.28 11.91 33.69
N HIS A 143 -18.22 11.71 32.37
CA HIS A 143 -18.38 10.41 31.74
C HIS A 143 -17.30 10.12 30.69
N PRO A 144 -16.98 8.83 30.44
CA PRO A 144 -16.14 8.43 29.32
C PRO A 144 -16.73 8.93 28.00
N LEU A 145 -15.89 9.54 27.17
CA LEU A 145 -16.27 10.20 25.93
C LEU A 145 -16.98 9.23 24.97
N ASP A 146 -16.58 7.95 24.94
CA ASP A 146 -17.23 6.95 24.08
C ASP A 146 -18.72 6.78 24.46
N ARG A 147 -19.04 6.84 25.76
CA ARG A 147 -20.44 6.81 26.26
C ARG A 147 -21.18 8.10 25.92
N VAL A 148 -20.51 9.24 26.02
CA VAL A 148 -21.09 10.54 25.63
C VAL A 148 -21.42 10.56 24.13
N LEU A 149 -20.50 10.09 23.29
CA LEU A 149 -20.68 10.05 21.83
C LEU A 149 -21.70 8.99 21.38
N ALA A 150 -21.95 7.95 22.18
CA ALA A 150 -23.01 6.98 21.95
C ALA A 150 -24.39 7.41 22.49
N SER A 151 -24.48 8.57 23.15
CA SER A 151 -25.74 9.02 23.75
C SER A 151 -26.74 9.55 22.70
N PRO A 152 -28.06 9.54 23.01
CA PRO A 152 -29.08 10.14 22.15
C PRO A 152 -28.80 11.61 21.83
N ALA A 153 -28.33 12.39 22.82
CA ALA A 153 -27.97 13.79 22.62
C ALA A 153 -26.86 13.97 21.57
N ALA A 154 -25.88 13.06 21.52
CA ALA A 154 -24.85 13.10 20.48
C ALA A 154 -25.42 12.79 19.09
N ALA A 155 -26.46 11.96 18.99
CA ALA A 155 -27.17 11.74 17.73
C ALA A 155 -27.91 13.00 17.27
N ASP A 156 -28.56 13.73 18.19
CA ASP A 156 -29.24 14.98 17.90
C ASP A 156 -28.27 16.08 17.45
N TRP A 157 -27.13 16.24 18.15
CA TRP A 157 -26.08 17.18 17.75
C TRP A 157 -25.48 16.84 16.39
N ALA A 158 -25.28 15.55 16.10
CA ALA A 158 -24.81 15.11 14.80
C ALA A 158 -25.78 15.54 13.70
N GLU A 159 -27.07 15.37 13.94
CA GLU A 159 -28.13 15.72 12.99
C GLU A 159 -28.25 17.23 12.79
N GLU A 160 -28.22 18.02 13.86
CA GLU A 160 -28.25 19.48 13.76
C GLU A 160 -27.04 20.00 12.95
N LEU A 161 -25.84 19.48 13.21
CA LEU A 161 -24.63 19.85 12.46
C LEU A 161 -24.73 19.44 10.98
N ARG A 162 -25.29 18.27 10.68
CA ARG A 162 -25.50 17.77 9.31
C ARG A 162 -26.46 18.66 8.53
N VAL A 163 -27.64 18.92 9.09
CA VAL A 163 -28.68 19.76 8.46
C VAL A 163 -28.16 21.18 8.23
N ARG A 164 -27.44 21.76 9.19
CA ARG A 164 -26.83 23.08 9.01
C ARG A 164 -25.73 23.09 7.95
N SER A 165 -24.92 22.04 7.86
CA SER A 165 -23.91 21.89 6.80
C SER A 165 -24.55 21.83 5.43
N LEU A 166 -25.62 21.05 5.25
CA LEU A 166 -26.38 20.98 3.99
C LEU A 166 -26.96 22.35 3.60
N ALA A 167 -27.48 23.10 4.57
CA ALA A 167 -27.99 24.45 4.32
C ALA A 167 -26.88 25.40 3.79
N VAL A 168 -25.66 25.28 4.31
CA VAL A 168 -24.50 26.05 3.83
C VAL A 168 -24.07 25.61 2.43
N LEU A 169 -24.02 24.29 2.17
CA LEU A 169 -23.62 23.74 0.87
C LEU A 169 -24.59 24.14 -0.26
N ARG A 170 -25.89 24.21 0.05
CA ARG A 170 -26.95 24.54 -0.91
C ARG A 170 -27.17 26.05 -1.09
N GLN A 171 -26.40 26.88 -0.37
CA GLN A 171 -26.48 28.33 -0.52
C GLN A 171 -25.88 28.77 -1.88
N ARG A 172 -26.65 29.57 -2.63
CA ARG A 172 -26.21 30.08 -3.95
C ARG A 172 -24.96 30.96 -3.81
N GLY A 173 -23.98 30.73 -4.69
CA GLY A 173 -22.76 31.55 -4.79
C GLY A 173 -21.65 31.24 -3.78
N GLY A 174 -21.89 30.37 -2.79
CA GLY A 174 -20.89 30.03 -1.75
C GLY A 174 -19.89 28.93 -2.13
N ALA A 175 -20.15 28.18 -3.20
CA ALA A 175 -19.41 26.97 -3.54
C ALA A 175 -17.91 27.18 -3.82
N GLY A 176 -17.57 28.23 -4.60
CA GLY A 176 -16.18 28.53 -4.96
C GLY A 176 -15.31 28.89 -3.74
N PRO A 177 -15.71 29.88 -2.91
CA PRO A 177 -15.00 30.23 -1.67
C PRO A 177 -14.88 29.06 -0.69
N LEU A 178 -15.93 28.24 -0.56
CA LEU A 178 -15.90 27.06 0.31
C LEU A 178 -14.89 26.02 -0.18
N LEU A 179 -14.87 25.73 -1.49
CA LEU A 179 -13.90 24.82 -2.12
C LEU A 179 -12.46 25.33 -1.97
N ALA A 180 -12.23 26.63 -2.14
CA ALA A 180 -10.92 27.25 -1.97
C ALA A 180 -10.42 27.11 -0.52
N THR A 181 -11.30 27.36 0.45
CA THR A 181 -11.00 27.20 1.88
C THR A 181 -10.68 25.74 2.21
N ALA A 182 -11.50 24.80 1.74
CA ALA A 182 -11.26 23.37 1.92
C ALA A 182 -9.91 22.93 1.32
N ASN A 183 -9.56 23.40 0.12
CA ASN A 183 -8.28 23.08 -0.50
C ASN A 183 -7.08 23.63 0.28
N SER A 184 -7.18 24.83 0.86
CA SER A 184 -6.15 25.41 1.73
C SER A 184 -5.94 24.58 3.00
N GLU A 185 -7.03 24.20 3.67
CA GLU A 185 -7.01 23.37 4.87
C GLU A 185 -6.48 21.97 4.56
N ARG A 186 -6.95 21.37 3.46
CA ARG A 186 -6.48 20.07 2.97
C ARG A 186 -4.98 20.08 2.72
N LEU A 187 -4.46 21.10 2.05
CA LEU A 187 -3.02 21.24 1.80
C LEU A 187 -2.22 21.29 3.11
N THR A 188 -2.71 22.00 4.12
CA THR A 188 -2.10 22.07 5.45
C THR A 188 -2.08 20.69 6.14
N LEU A 189 -3.19 19.95 6.06
CA LEU A 189 -3.30 18.60 6.62
C LEU A 189 -2.42 17.59 5.90
N LEU A 190 -2.34 17.66 4.57
CA LEU A 190 -1.48 16.80 3.75
C LEU A 190 0.01 17.00 4.07
N ARG A 191 0.46 18.26 4.20
CA ARG A 191 1.83 18.59 4.60
C ARG A 191 2.20 17.98 5.96
N LYS A 192 1.29 18.05 6.94
CA LYS A 192 1.49 17.43 8.27
C LYS A 192 1.62 15.91 8.20
N ARG A 193 1.06 15.26 7.17
CA ARG A 193 1.18 13.81 6.92
C ARG A 193 2.34 13.45 5.99
N GLY A 194 3.12 14.42 5.52
CA GLY A 194 4.22 14.18 4.56
C GLY A 194 3.72 13.81 3.16
N LEU A 195 2.48 14.13 2.81
CA LEU A 195 1.92 13.88 1.48
C LEU A 195 2.05 15.12 0.59
N ALA A 196 2.59 14.93 -0.60
CA ALA A 196 2.78 15.97 -1.62
C ALA A 196 2.25 15.49 -2.97
N GLY A 197 2.01 16.42 -3.91
CA GLY A 197 1.56 16.09 -5.27
C GLY A 197 0.11 15.60 -5.38
N VAL A 198 -0.68 15.70 -4.31
CA VAL A 198 -2.09 15.32 -4.29
C VAL A 198 -2.92 16.37 -5.01
N ALA A 199 -3.73 15.95 -5.99
CA ALA A 199 -4.62 16.83 -6.75
C ALA A 199 -5.64 17.53 -5.83
N PRO A 200 -5.98 18.82 -6.05
CA PRO A 200 -6.96 19.54 -5.24
C PRO A 200 -8.37 18.95 -5.38
N LEU A 201 -9.22 19.22 -4.38
CA LEU A 201 -10.66 18.95 -4.45
C LEU A 201 -11.28 19.78 -5.57
N SER A 202 -12.24 19.17 -6.26
CA SER A 202 -12.99 19.74 -7.37
C SER A 202 -14.43 20.09 -6.98
N MET A 203 -15.16 20.73 -7.88
CA MET A 203 -16.61 20.92 -7.75
C MET A 203 -17.38 19.59 -7.67
N GLY A 204 -16.85 18.53 -8.30
CA GLY A 204 -17.42 17.18 -8.18
C GLY A 204 -17.28 16.63 -6.76
N ASP A 205 -16.15 16.87 -6.09
CA ASP A 205 -15.96 16.48 -4.69
C ASP A 205 -16.91 17.25 -3.74
N LEU A 206 -17.22 18.51 -4.06
CA LEU A 206 -18.19 19.30 -3.30
C LEU A 206 -19.62 18.78 -3.49
N ALA A 207 -20.01 18.44 -4.73
CA ALA A 207 -21.32 17.83 -5.01
C ALA A 207 -21.45 16.45 -4.33
N MET A 208 -20.37 15.67 -4.33
CA MET A 208 -20.29 14.41 -3.60
C MET A 208 -20.45 14.62 -2.09
N LEU A 209 -19.83 15.66 -1.50
CA LEU A 209 -20.02 15.99 -0.08
C LEU A 209 -21.49 16.28 0.26
N ASP A 210 -22.17 17.12 -0.55
CA ASP A 210 -23.60 17.42 -0.35
C ASP A 210 -24.43 16.14 -0.39
N SER A 211 -24.27 15.33 -1.44
CA SER A 211 -25.00 14.07 -1.59
C SER A 211 -24.70 13.07 -0.47
N MET A 212 -23.43 12.92 -0.07
CA MET A 212 -23.06 12.02 1.02
C MET A 212 -23.63 12.49 2.37
N LEU A 213 -23.65 13.79 2.65
CA LEU A 213 -24.28 14.31 3.88
C LEU A 213 -25.79 14.13 3.87
N ASP A 214 -26.44 14.29 2.72
CA ASP A 214 -27.89 14.09 2.57
C ASP A 214 -28.28 12.66 2.92
N HIS A 215 -27.49 11.70 2.44
CA HIS A 215 -27.71 10.26 2.59
C HIS A 215 -27.03 9.62 3.81
N ALA A 216 -26.25 10.37 4.59
CA ALA A 216 -25.49 9.85 5.73
C ALA A 216 -26.29 9.03 6.76
N PRO A 217 -27.58 9.33 7.04
CA PRO A 217 -28.40 8.48 7.91
C PRO A 217 -28.49 7.01 7.47
N LEU A 218 -28.40 6.71 6.17
CA LEU A 218 -28.55 5.36 5.63
C LEU A 218 -27.46 4.39 6.08
N TRP A 219 -26.23 4.88 6.28
CA TRP A 219 -25.11 4.04 6.71
C TRP A 219 -24.69 4.29 8.16
N LYS A 220 -25.35 5.19 8.90
CA LYS A 220 -24.99 5.49 10.28
C LYS A 220 -25.05 4.21 11.14
N GLY A 221 -23.94 3.89 11.81
CA GLY A 221 -23.86 2.69 12.66
C GLY A 221 -23.64 1.38 11.91
N MET A 222 -23.57 1.40 10.58
CA MET A 222 -23.23 0.22 9.78
C MET A 222 -21.78 -0.19 10.02
N VAL A 223 -21.57 -1.49 10.23
CA VAL A 223 -20.24 -2.10 10.20
C VAL A 223 -19.89 -2.38 8.75
N ARG A 224 -18.69 -1.98 8.31
CA ARG A 224 -18.25 -2.28 6.95
C ARG A 224 -18.17 -3.79 6.71
N PRO A 225 -18.88 -4.33 5.72
CA PRO A 225 -18.72 -5.72 5.33
C PRO A 225 -17.30 -5.94 4.79
N ARG A 226 -16.77 -7.15 5.02
CA ARG A 226 -15.43 -7.55 4.56
C ARG A 226 -15.48 -8.52 3.39
N ASP A 227 -16.59 -9.22 3.25
CA ASP A 227 -16.84 -10.23 2.23
C ASP A 227 -17.82 -9.72 1.17
N THR A 228 -17.80 -10.36 0.01
CA THR A 228 -18.66 -9.98 -1.13
C THR A 228 -20.14 -10.14 -0.80
N ILE A 229 -20.53 -11.19 -0.07
CA ILE A 229 -21.94 -11.45 0.27
C ILE A 229 -22.48 -10.35 1.19
N GLY A 230 -21.78 -10.04 2.28
CA GLY A 230 -22.18 -8.97 3.18
C GLY A 230 -22.22 -7.60 2.49
N MET A 231 -21.30 -7.35 1.54
CA MET A 231 -21.29 -6.14 0.71
C MET A 231 -22.55 -6.02 -0.16
N LEU A 232 -22.88 -7.06 -0.91
CA LEU A 232 -24.07 -7.06 -1.77
C LEU A 232 -25.35 -6.90 -0.95
N HIS A 233 -25.47 -7.63 0.15
CA HIS A 233 -26.63 -7.54 1.05
C HIS A 233 -26.81 -6.12 1.59
N ALA A 234 -25.76 -5.52 2.15
CA ALA A 234 -25.83 -4.18 2.73
C ALA A 234 -26.19 -3.10 1.70
N VAL A 235 -25.69 -3.22 0.46
CA VAL A 235 -26.04 -2.28 -0.62
C VAL A 235 -27.47 -2.52 -1.11
N SER A 236 -27.91 -3.77 -1.25
CA SER A 236 -29.29 -4.11 -1.66
C SER A 236 -30.30 -3.61 -0.64
N GLU A 237 -30.11 -3.91 0.64
CA GLU A 237 -30.99 -3.45 1.71
C GLU A 237 -31.12 -1.92 1.74
N MET A 238 -30.00 -1.22 1.54
CA MET A 238 -29.97 0.24 1.50
C MET A 238 -30.68 0.81 0.26
N ALA A 239 -30.60 0.11 -0.88
CA ALA A 239 -31.31 0.51 -2.10
C ALA A 239 -32.82 0.27 -1.97
N GLU A 240 -33.24 -0.84 -1.32
CA GLU A 240 -34.64 -1.22 -1.12
C GLU A 240 -35.35 -0.34 -0.08
N HIS A 241 -34.69 -0.05 1.05
CA HIS A 241 -35.31 0.65 2.19
C HIS A 241 -34.91 2.12 2.27
N GLY A 242 -33.98 2.57 1.44
CA GLY A 242 -33.38 3.90 1.48
C GLY A 242 -33.45 4.62 0.14
N SER A 243 -32.31 5.16 -0.27
CA SER A 243 -32.16 5.90 -1.53
C SER A 243 -31.17 5.18 -2.44
N PRO A 244 -31.49 4.98 -3.73
CA PRO A 244 -30.56 4.43 -4.72
C PRO A 244 -29.24 5.20 -4.79
N ASP A 245 -29.28 6.53 -4.68
CA ASP A 245 -28.07 7.37 -4.70
C ASP A 245 -27.21 7.16 -3.44
N GLY A 246 -27.86 7.02 -2.28
CA GLY A 246 -27.19 6.67 -1.04
C GLY A 246 -26.52 5.29 -1.09
N ALA A 247 -27.24 4.28 -1.60
CA ALA A 247 -26.69 2.95 -1.82
C ALA A 247 -25.50 2.96 -2.79
N MET A 248 -25.56 3.79 -3.85
CA MET A 248 -24.47 3.98 -4.79
C MET A 248 -23.23 4.60 -4.14
N HIS A 249 -23.38 5.65 -3.32
CA HIS A 249 -22.25 6.23 -2.57
C HIS A 249 -21.63 5.24 -1.60
N TYR A 250 -22.45 4.42 -0.94
CA TYR A 250 -21.98 3.35 -0.06
C TYR A 250 -21.20 2.29 -0.86
N ALA A 251 -21.74 1.83 -1.99
CA ALA A 251 -21.09 0.86 -2.88
C ALA A 251 -19.73 1.37 -3.39
N LEU A 252 -19.66 2.62 -3.85
CA LEU A 252 -18.41 3.25 -4.29
C LEU A 252 -17.37 3.29 -3.16
N ALA A 253 -17.79 3.64 -1.94
CA ALA A 253 -16.90 3.67 -0.78
C ALA A 253 -16.35 2.29 -0.43
N LEU A 254 -17.17 1.23 -0.56
CA LEU A 254 -16.73 -0.15 -0.35
C LEU A 254 -15.70 -0.58 -1.40
N ILE A 255 -15.94 -0.30 -2.69
CA ILE A 255 -14.99 -0.59 -3.77
C ILE A 255 -13.69 0.18 -3.57
N ASN A 256 -13.76 1.46 -3.19
CA ASN A 256 -12.58 2.27 -2.91
C ASN A 256 -11.80 1.75 -1.69
N GLY A 257 -12.50 1.15 -0.72
CA GLY A 257 -11.89 0.52 0.45
C GLY A 257 -11.18 -0.81 0.12
N SER A 258 -11.84 -1.70 -0.62
CA SER A 258 -11.32 -3.04 -0.93
C SER A 258 -10.35 -3.04 -2.11
N ARG A 259 -10.64 -2.23 -3.14
CA ARG A 259 -9.94 -2.17 -4.44
C ARG A 259 -9.87 -3.53 -5.11
N ASP A 260 -10.89 -4.34 -4.89
CA ASP A 260 -11.04 -5.67 -5.44
C ASP A 260 -11.92 -5.63 -6.69
N PRO A 261 -11.38 -6.01 -7.87
CA PRO A 261 -12.14 -6.02 -9.11
C PRO A 261 -13.34 -6.99 -9.08
N ASP A 262 -13.25 -8.11 -8.36
CA ASP A 262 -14.33 -9.10 -8.30
C ASP A 262 -15.52 -8.55 -7.51
N GLN A 263 -15.25 -7.87 -6.40
CA GLN A 263 -16.27 -7.21 -5.59
C GLN A 263 -16.95 -6.07 -6.36
N ALA A 264 -16.16 -5.28 -7.11
CA ALA A 264 -16.68 -4.23 -7.95
C ALA A 264 -17.58 -4.78 -9.08
N LEU A 265 -17.17 -5.87 -9.71
CA LEU A 265 -17.98 -6.56 -10.73
C LEU A 265 -19.27 -7.14 -10.15
N ALA A 266 -19.21 -7.75 -8.96
CA ALA A 266 -20.39 -8.28 -8.30
C ALA A 266 -21.42 -7.18 -8.00
N LEU A 267 -20.96 -6.03 -7.49
CA LEU A 267 -21.81 -4.85 -7.28
C LEU A 267 -22.41 -4.33 -8.59
N HIS A 268 -21.62 -4.28 -9.65
CA HIS A 268 -22.10 -3.86 -10.97
C HIS A 268 -23.15 -4.83 -11.55
N GLY A 269 -22.96 -6.14 -11.37
CA GLY A 269 -23.94 -7.15 -11.80
C GLY A 269 -25.27 -7.06 -11.05
N MET A 270 -25.24 -6.65 -9.77
CA MET A 270 -26.44 -6.41 -8.98
C MET A 270 -27.14 -5.10 -9.37
N SER A 271 -26.38 -4.01 -9.58
CA SER A 271 -26.92 -2.70 -9.96
C SER A 271 -26.01 -2.01 -10.96
N PRO A 272 -26.25 -2.18 -12.28
CA PRO A 272 -25.45 -1.51 -13.30
C PRO A 272 -25.57 0.01 -13.20
N SER A 273 -24.44 0.68 -13.05
CA SER A 273 -24.39 2.15 -12.91
C SER A 273 -23.16 2.75 -13.60
N PRO A 274 -23.30 3.88 -14.32
CA PRO A 274 -22.18 4.60 -14.91
C PRO A 274 -21.10 4.97 -13.87
N ALA A 275 -21.50 5.30 -12.64
CA ALA A 275 -20.56 5.67 -11.58
C ALA A 275 -19.66 4.49 -11.17
N LEU A 276 -20.17 3.26 -11.19
CA LEU A 276 -19.36 2.05 -10.95
C LEU A 276 -18.38 1.79 -12.10
N VAL A 277 -18.79 2.06 -13.34
CA VAL A 277 -17.89 1.96 -14.50
C VAL A 277 -16.77 3.00 -14.40
N GLU A 278 -17.08 4.25 -14.06
CA GLU A 278 -16.08 5.30 -13.82
C GLU A 278 -15.15 4.95 -12.66
N ALA A 279 -15.67 4.37 -11.58
CA ALA A 279 -14.85 3.85 -10.48
C ALA A 279 -13.89 2.76 -10.94
N ALA A 280 -14.37 1.78 -11.70
CA ALA A 280 -13.54 0.70 -12.23
C ALA A 280 -12.43 1.24 -13.13
N VAL A 281 -12.73 2.21 -14.00
CA VAL A 281 -11.73 2.89 -14.83
C VAL A 281 -10.70 3.62 -13.94
N GLY A 282 -11.14 4.32 -12.90
CA GLY A 282 -10.25 4.97 -11.93
C GLY A 282 -9.32 3.97 -11.22
N HIS A 283 -9.83 2.81 -10.81
CA HIS A 283 -9.02 1.75 -10.18
C HIS A 283 -8.04 1.10 -11.14
N VAL A 284 -8.39 0.94 -12.41
CA VAL A 284 -7.45 0.53 -13.47
C VAL A 284 -6.32 1.54 -13.56
N GLN A 285 -6.63 2.84 -13.72
CA GLN A 285 -5.62 3.90 -13.80
C GLN A 285 -4.69 3.88 -12.58
N PHE A 286 -5.26 3.74 -11.38
CA PHE A 286 -4.52 3.68 -10.14
C PHE A 286 -3.63 2.42 -10.02
N ALA A 287 -4.12 1.25 -10.40
CA ALA A 287 -3.35 0.01 -10.34
C ALA A 287 -2.13 0.06 -11.29
N TRP A 288 -2.32 0.58 -12.51
CA TRP A 288 -1.23 0.80 -13.47
C TRP A 288 -0.25 1.88 -13.00
N GLN A 289 -0.72 2.94 -12.34
CA GLN A 289 0.15 3.92 -11.69
C GLN A 289 1.03 3.28 -10.62
N CYS A 290 0.47 2.46 -9.73
CA CYS A 290 1.22 1.78 -8.67
C CYS A 290 2.30 0.86 -9.26
N LEU A 291 1.96 0.08 -10.29
CA LEU A 291 2.92 -0.77 -11.00
C LEU A 291 4.03 0.07 -11.63
N ARG A 292 3.68 1.13 -12.38
CA ARG A 292 4.64 2.04 -13.02
C ARG A 292 5.65 2.59 -12.01
N GLN A 293 5.17 3.13 -10.90
CA GLN A 293 6.04 3.69 -9.87
C GLN A 293 6.90 2.62 -9.19
N LYS A 294 6.40 1.39 -9.00
CA LYS A 294 7.24 0.30 -8.49
C LYS A 294 8.37 -0.05 -9.44
N LEU A 295 8.14 0.00 -10.75
CA LEU A 295 9.17 -0.23 -11.76
C LEU A 295 10.22 0.89 -11.79
N GLU A 296 9.77 2.15 -11.63
CA GLU A 296 10.66 3.31 -11.49
C GLU A 296 11.58 3.18 -10.26
N ASP A 297 11.02 2.76 -9.13
CA ASP A 297 11.74 2.50 -7.87
C ASP A 297 12.79 1.39 -8.04
N LEU A 298 12.37 0.24 -8.58
CA LEU A 298 13.22 -0.95 -8.71
C LEU A 298 14.34 -0.81 -9.74
N HIS A 299 14.06 -0.19 -10.90
CA HIS A 299 14.97 -0.23 -12.04
C HIS A 299 15.67 1.10 -12.32
N LEU A 300 15.00 2.23 -12.04
CA LEU A 300 15.48 3.56 -12.40
C LEU A 300 15.98 4.38 -11.20
N GLY A 301 15.88 3.85 -9.98
CA GLY A 301 16.30 4.54 -8.76
C GLY A 301 15.47 5.80 -8.45
N ARG A 302 14.27 5.89 -9.01
CA ARG A 302 13.32 6.99 -8.76
C ARG A 302 12.38 6.53 -7.64
N PRO A 303 12.54 7.01 -6.41
CA PRO A 303 11.82 6.44 -5.26
C PRO A 303 10.32 6.64 -5.42
N ALA A 304 9.57 5.54 -5.35
CA ALA A 304 8.12 5.59 -5.30
C ALA A 304 7.65 6.10 -3.94
N PRO A 305 6.55 6.86 -3.86
CA PRO A 305 5.91 7.18 -2.59
C PRO A 305 5.61 5.89 -1.82
N PRO A 306 6.09 5.73 -0.57
CA PRO A 306 5.95 4.49 0.18
C PRO A 306 4.47 4.13 0.39
N GLN A 307 3.58 5.12 0.43
CA GLN A 307 2.14 4.88 0.53
C GLN A 307 1.63 4.01 -0.63
N LEU A 308 2.17 4.16 -1.84
CA LEU A 308 1.70 3.46 -3.04
C LEU A 308 2.28 2.05 -3.19
N THR A 309 3.51 1.83 -2.71
CA THR A 309 4.27 0.62 -3.04
C THR A 309 4.89 -0.12 -1.85
N ALA A 310 4.84 0.43 -0.63
CA ALA A 310 5.46 -0.22 0.53
C ALA A 310 4.75 -1.54 0.87
N GLY A 311 5.54 -2.59 1.07
CA GLY A 311 5.05 -3.94 1.37
C GLY A 311 4.45 -4.68 0.17
N GLU A 312 4.43 -4.07 -1.01
CA GLU A 312 3.93 -4.68 -2.25
C GLU A 312 5.09 -5.15 -3.14
N THR A 313 4.96 -6.36 -3.67
CA THR A 313 5.89 -6.88 -4.69
C THR A 313 5.45 -6.43 -6.07
N VAL A 314 6.40 -6.39 -7.02
CA VAL A 314 6.08 -6.04 -8.42
C VAL A 314 5.07 -7.03 -9.01
N ASP A 315 5.16 -8.32 -8.68
CA ASP A 315 4.23 -9.35 -9.15
C ASP A 315 2.80 -9.13 -8.63
N ARG A 316 2.65 -8.74 -7.37
CA ARG A 316 1.32 -8.44 -6.79
C ARG A 316 0.68 -7.23 -7.45
N LEU A 317 1.45 -6.17 -7.70
CA LEU A 317 0.97 -4.98 -8.39
C LEU A 317 0.62 -5.27 -9.84
N GLN A 318 1.46 -6.07 -10.53
CA GLN A 318 1.20 -6.54 -11.89
C GLN A 318 -0.09 -7.36 -11.95
N GLU A 319 -0.26 -8.31 -11.03
CA GLU A 319 -1.46 -9.14 -10.97
C GLU A 319 -2.70 -8.26 -10.76
N ARG A 320 -2.66 -7.33 -9.80
CA ARG A 320 -3.77 -6.40 -9.54
C ARG A 320 -4.09 -5.53 -10.76
N ALA A 321 -3.09 -5.00 -11.45
CA ALA A 321 -3.29 -4.19 -12.65
C ALA A 321 -3.96 -4.97 -13.78
N PHE A 322 -3.53 -6.22 -14.00
CA PHE A 322 -4.16 -7.09 -15.01
C PHE A 322 -5.55 -7.54 -14.60
N ARG A 323 -5.81 -7.86 -13.33
CA ARG A 323 -7.16 -8.24 -12.88
C ARG A 323 -8.17 -7.11 -13.06
N TRP A 324 -7.79 -5.88 -12.73
CA TRP A 324 -8.62 -4.70 -13.00
C TRP A 324 -8.81 -4.47 -14.50
N TYR A 325 -7.77 -4.65 -15.32
CA TYR A 325 -7.88 -4.56 -16.77
C TYR A 325 -8.84 -5.61 -17.34
N ASP A 326 -8.75 -6.86 -16.90
CA ASP A 326 -9.60 -7.96 -17.36
C ASP A 326 -11.06 -7.75 -16.92
N ALA A 327 -11.27 -7.19 -15.72
CA ALA A 327 -12.60 -6.88 -15.20
C ALA A 327 -13.36 -5.87 -16.05
N LEU A 328 -12.67 -4.98 -16.79
CA LEU A 328 -13.32 -3.96 -17.64
C LEU A 328 -14.31 -4.54 -18.65
N GLN A 329 -14.08 -5.77 -19.13
CA GLN A 329 -15.03 -6.43 -20.03
C GLN A 329 -16.37 -6.70 -19.33
N GLY A 330 -16.36 -7.08 -18.05
CA GLY A 330 -17.57 -7.28 -17.26
C GLY A 330 -18.32 -5.99 -16.95
N PHE A 331 -17.66 -4.82 -17.05
CA PHE A 331 -18.28 -3.50 -16.95
C PHE A 331 -18.76 -2.96 -18.31
N GLY A 332 -18.66 -3.74 -19.39
CA GLY A 332 -19.01 -3.30 -20.75
C GLY A 332 -18.10 -2.21 -21.31
N VAL A 333 -16.86 -2.09 -20.81
CA VAL A 333 -15.89 -1.12 -21.34
C VAL A 333 -15.19 -1.69 -22.55
N GLU A 334 -15.62 -1.26 -23.73
CA GLU A 334 -15.09 -1.71 -25.01
C GLU A 334 -13.96 -0.83 -25.55
N ARG A 335 -13.14 -1.41 -26.44
CA ARG A 335 -12.08 -0.68 -27.14
C ARG A 335 -12.69 0.38 -28.06
N GLY A 336 -12.25 1.63 -27.92
CA GLY A 336 -12.77 2.76 -28.68
C GLY A 336 -14.00 3.43 -28.06
N GLY A 337 -14.53 2.90 -26.96
CA GLY A 337 -15.58 3.56 -26.18
C GLY A 337 -15.09 4.80 -25.44
N ARG A 338 -16.03 5.60 -24.89
CA ARG A 338 -15.75 6.86 -24.18
C ARG A 338 -14.68 6.73 -23.09
N ASN A 339 -14.72 5.64 -22.33
CA ASN A 339 -13.81 5.40 -21.20
C ASN A 339 -12.48 4.78 -21.61
N TRP A 340 -12.37 4.26 -22.84
CA TRP A 340 -11.19 3.53 -23.30
C TRP A 340 -9.94 4.40 -23.38
N ALA A 341 -10.09 5.69 -23.73
CA ALA A 341 -8.96 6.61 -23.81
C ALA A 341 -8.19 6.72 -22.49
N ALA A 342 -8.92 6.77 -21.36
CA ALA A 342 -8.34 6.84 -20.02
C ALA A 342 -7.58 5.56 -19.64
N VAL A 343 -8.15 4.40 -20.00
CA VAL A 343 -7.54 3.07 -19.79
C VAL A 343 -6.28 2.92 -20.64
N SER A 344 -6.39 3.17 -21.94
CA SER A 344 -5.29 3.09 -22.91
C SER A 344 -4.14 4.01 -22.51
N ALA A 345 -4.43 5.24 -22.07
CA ALA A 345 -3.40 6.16 -21.60
C ALA A 345 -2.67 5.65 -20.34
N ALA A 346 -3.37 5.04 -19.39
CA ALA A 346 -2.75 4.51 -18.16
C ALA A 346 -1.88 3.28 -18.45
N VAL A 347 -2.38 2.33 -19.24
CA VAL A 347 -1.60 1.17 -19.71
C VAL A 347 -0.38 1.66 -20.50
N GLY A 348 -0.60 2.57 -21.45
CA GLY A 348 0.44 3.14 -22.31
C GLY A 348 1.56 3.85 -21.55
N ARG A 349 1.27 4.52 -20.43
CA ARG A 349 2.31 5.12 -19.58
C ARG A 349 3.21 4.05 -18.93
N ALA A 350 2.65 2.94 -18.48
CA ALA A 350 3.42 1.86 -17.87
C ALA A 350 4.20 1.06 -18.92
N THR A 351 3.59 0.73 -20.06
CA THR A 351 4.27 0.01 -21.15
C THR A 351 5.35 0.88 -21.80
N GLY A 352 5.07 2.17 -22.02
CA GLY A 352 6.03 3.13 -22.53
C GLY A 352 7.24 3.33 -21.61
N LEU A 353 7.04 3.33 -20.28
CA LEU A 353 8.14 3.32 -19.31
C LEU A 353 9.00 2.05 -19.46
N VAL A 354 8.36 0.89 -19.58
CA VAL A 354 9.06 -0.39 -19.71
C VAL A 354 9.91 -0.41 -20.97
N GLU A 355 9.31 -0.10 -22.12
CA GLU A 355 9.98 -0.17 -23.42
C GLU A 355 10.99 0.97 -23.62
N GLY A 356 10.65 2.17 -23.16
CA GLY A 356 11.45 3.38 -23.38
C GLY A 356 12.57 3.62 -22.36
N GLU A 357 12.47 3.08 -21.14
CA GLU A 357 13.44 3.35 -20.08
C GLU A 357 13.97 2.08 -19.40
N VAL A 358 13.09 1.19 -18.93
CA VAL A 358 13.52 -0.01 -18.17
C VAL A 358 14.31 -0.98 -19.04
N VAL A 359 13.81 -1.33 -20.21
CA VAL A 359 14.49 -2.24 -21.15
C VAL A 359 15.86 -1.69 -21.57
N PRO A 360 16.02 -0.40 -21.95
CA PRO A 360 17.34 0.19 -22.21
C PRO A 360 18.30 0.11 -21.02
N VAL A 361 17.86 0.42 -19.80
CA VAL A 361 18.70 0.33 -18.60
C VAL A 361 19.15 -1.11 -18.34
N LEU A 362 18.24 -2.09 -18.44
CA LEU A 362 18.58 -3.50 -18.29
C LEU A 362 19.50 -3.98 -19.42
N SER A 363 19.26 -3.59 -20.67
CA SER A 363 20.12 -3.90 -21.81
C SER A 363 21.53 -3.38 -21.62
N HIS A 364 21.69 -2.15 -21.11
CA HIS A 364 22.99 -1.61 -20.78
C HIS A 364 23.68 -2.42 -19.66
N ARG A 365 22.96 -2.81 -18.60
CA ARG A 365 23.51 -3.67 -17.53
C ARG A 365 23.92 -5.05 -18.05
N LEU A 366 23.16 -5.62 -18.97
CA LEU A 366 23.49 -6.89 -19.62
C LEU A 366 24.77 -6.78 -20.47
N LEU A 367 24.90 -5.72 -21.27
CA LEU A 367 26.08 -5.49 -22.12
C LEU A 367 27.34 -5.07 -21.34
N THR A 368 27.19 -4.56 -20.13
CA THR A 368 28.32 -4.16 -19.25
C THR A 368 28.69 -5.24 -18.24
N LEU A 369 27.93 -6.33 -18.17
CA LEU A 369 28.29 -7.50 -17.37
C LEU A 369 29.68 -7.99 -17.79
N ASN A 370 30.50 -8.39 -16.81
CA ASN A 370 31.84 -8.92 -17.05
C ASN A 370 32.09 -10.16 -16.19
N ALA A 371 33.18 -10.88 -16.46
CA ALA A 371 33.50 -12.16 -15.81
C ALA A 371 33.65 -12.07 -14.28
N SER A 372 33.85 -10.88 -13.70
CA SER A 372 33.96 -10.70 -12.25
C SER A 372 32.63 -10.42 -11.55
N MET A 373 31.56 -10.12 -12.30
CA MET A 373 30.25 -9.76 -11.77
C MET A 373 29.29 -10.96 -11.75
N SER A 374 28.38 -11.00 -10.77
CA SER A 374 27.31 -11.99 -10.74
C SER A 374 26.18 -11.62 -11.70
N ALA A 375 25.72 -12.59 -12.50
CA ALA A 375 24.57 -12.46 -13.38
C ALA A 375 23.22 -12.55 -12.64
N ARG A 376 23.21 -13.15 -11.43
CA ARG A 376 22.00 -13.43 -10.63
C ARG A 376 21.05 -12.24 -10.48
N PRO A 377 21.50 -11.01 -10.18
CA PRO A 377 20.61 -9.87 -9.99
C PRO A 377 19.85 -9.43 -11.25
N LEU A 378 20.24 -9.90 -12.43
CA LEU A 378 19.62 -9.55 -13.72
C LEU A 378 18.58 -10.57 -14.18
N ILE A 379 18.58 -11.79 -13.62
CA ILE A 379 17.69 -12.88 -14.04
C ILE A 379 16.22 -12.51 -13.81
N ASP A 380 15.86 -12.16 -12.56
CA ASP A 380 14.47 -11.85 -12.22
C ASP A 380 13.93 -10.61 -12.95
N PRO A 381 14.67 -9.51 -13.09
CA PRO A 381 14.26 -8.39 -13.94
C PRO A 381 13.99 -8.79 -15.40
N VAL A 382 14.87 -9.56 -16.03
CA VAL A 382 14.70 -10.00 -17.43
C VAL A 382 13.47 -10.90 -17.56
N ARG A 383 13.33 -11.88 -16.67
CA ARG A 383 12.16 -12.77 -16.59
C ARG A 383 10.86 -12.00 -16.40
N PHE A 384 10.86 -11.02 -15.50
CA PHE A 384 9.71 -10.17 -15.25
C PHE A 384 9.25 -9.44 -16.52
N ILE A 385 10.18 -8.81 -17.25
CA ILE A 385 9.86 -8.09 -18.50
C ILE A 385 9.27 -9.03 -19.56
N ASN A 386 9.83 -10.23 -19.73
CA ASN A 386 9.30 -11.22 -20.66
C ASN A 386 7.88 -11.67 -20.27
N GLY A 387 7.68 -11.97 -18.98
CA GLY A 387 6.38 -12.35 -18.44
C GLY A 387 5.35 -11.24 -18.59
N PHE A 388 5.73 -9.99 -18.34
CA PHE A 388 4.91 -8.81 -18.53
C PHE A 388 4.49 -8.65 -20.00
N ASN A 389 5.43 -8.66 -20.94
CA ASN A 389 5.13 -8.58 -22.39
C ASN A 389 4.27 -9.73 -22.89
N HIS A 390 4.49 -10.95 -22.38
CA HIS A 390 3.64 -12.09 -22.70
C HIS A 390 2.19 -11.89 -22.22
N ARG A 391 1.99 -11.38 -20.99
CA ARG A 391 0.66 -11.08 -20.46
C ARG A 391 -0.05 -9.95 -21.20
N LEU A 392 0.69 -8.94 -21.67
CA LEU A 392 0.17 -7.88 -22.54
C LEU A 392 -0.32 -8.45 -23.88
N ARG A 393 0.50 -9.26 -24.57
CA ARG A 393 0.15 -9.87 -25.86
C ARG A 393 -1.07 -10.78 -25.77
N ARG A 394 -1.18 -11.59 -24.71
CA ARG A 394 -2.38 -12.43 -24.47
C ARG A 394 -3.67 -11.62 -24.38
N ARG A 395 -3.58 -10.35 -23.99
CA ARG A 395 -4.71 -9.41 -23.90
C ARG A 395 -4.83 -8.52 -25.14
N GLY A 396 -4.05 -8.78 -26.20
CA GLY A 396 -4.05 -7.97 -27.41
C GLY A 396 -3.60 -6.52 -27.17
N ILE A 397 -2.76 -6.28 -26.16
CA ILE A 397 -2.05 -5.02 -25.97
C ILE A 397 -0.71 -5.13 -26.71
N ALA A 398 -0.35 -4.12 -27.49
CA ALA A 398 0.91 -4.10 -28.23
C ALA A 398 2.10 -4.18 -27.26
N ALA A 399 2.98 -5.15 -27.49
CA ALA A 399 4.22 -5.35 -26.74
C ALA A 399 5.21 -6.15 -27.60
N SER A 400 6.51 -5.92 -27.40
CA SER A 400 7.55 -6.66 -28.13
C SER A 400 7.54 -8.16 -27.80
N THR A 401 7.76 -9.00 -28.83
CA THR A 401 7.93 -10.46 -28.67
C THR A 401 9.25 -10.82 -28.01
N ASN A 402 10.33 -10.11 -28.35
CA ASN A 402 11.62 -10.19 -27.68
C ASN A 402 12.17 -8.75 -27.56
N PRO A 403 12.21 -8.17 -26.35
CA PRO A 403 12.72 -6.81 -26.16
C PRO A 403 14.25 -6.73 -26.15
N TRP A 404 14.96 -7.87 -26.18
CA TRP A 404 16.40 -7.94 -26.03
C TRP A 404 17.12 -7.91 -27.39
N LEU A 405 18.30 -7.30 -27.42
CA LEU A 405 19.14 -7.21 -28.63
C LEU A 405 19.94 -8.49 -28.84
N THR A 406 20.17 -8.89 -30.09
CA THR A 406 21.01 -10.06 -30.44
C THR A 406 22.43 -9.95 -29.89
N ALA A 407 22.99 -8.74 -29.86
CA ALA A 407 24.30 -8.45 -29.28
C ALA A 407 24.40 -8.86 -27.79
N ILE A 408 23.29 -8.89 -27.05
CA ILE A 408 23.28 -9.38 -25.67
C ILE A 408 23.55 -10.88 -25.64
N GLY A 409 22.93 -11.67 -26.52
CA GLY A 409 23.17 -13.10 -26.63
C GLY A 409 24.63 -13.41 -26.97
N GLU A 410 25.20 -12.69 -27.93
CA GLU A 410 26.61 -12.80 -28.32
C GLU A 410 27.55 -12.49 -27.14
N HIS A 411 27.26 -11.41 -26.40
CA HIS A 411 28.02 -11.00 -25.22
C HIS A 411 27.96 -12.03 -24.09
N LEU A 412 26.77 -12.52 -23.74
CA LEU A 412 26.58 -13.53 -22.69
C LEU A 412 27.31 -14.84 -23.05
N ALA A 413 27.26 -15.26 -24.32
CA ALA A 413 28.01 -16.43 -24.80
C ALA A 413 29.53 -16.22 -24.74
N ALA A 414 30.02 -15.01 -25.02
CA ALA A 414 31.43 -14.67 -24.88
C ALA A 414 31.90 -14.68 -23.42
N LEU A 415 31.11 -14.11 -22.51
CA LEU A 415 31.37 -14.15 -21.07
C LEU A 415 31.39 -15.58 -20.53
N PHE A 416 30.47 -16.43 -20.96
CA PHE A 416 30.43 -17.83 -20.57
C PHE A 416 31.75 -18.55 -20.90
N ARG A 417 32.26 -18.38 -22.12
CA ARG A 417 33.56 -18.93 -22.54
C ARG A 417 34.72 -18.34 -21.72
N GLN A 418 34.67 -17.04 -21.46
CA GLN A 418 35.69 -16.33 -20.69
C GLN A 418 35.77 -16.83 -19.23
N ILE A 419 34.63 -17.04 -18.57
CA ILE A 419 34.57 -17.58 -17.20
C ILE A 419 35.14 -19.00 -17.15
N GLY A 420 34.79 -19.84 -18.12
CA GLY A 420 35.38 -21.18 -18.25
C GLY A 420 36.91 -21.11 -18.32
N ALA A 421 37.44 -20.26 -19.20
CA ALA A 421 38.88 -20.13 -19.42
C ALA A 421 39.67 -19.64 -18.19
N TYR A 422 39.10 -18.81 -17.33
CA TYR A 422 39.77 -18.30 -16.13
C TYR A 422 39.91 -19.33 -15.00
N GLY A 423 39.13 -20.43 -15.02
CA GLY A 423 39.28 -21.53 -14.06
C GLY A 423 39.02 -21.14 -12.60
N ARG A 424 38.11 -20.20 -12.34
CA ARG A 424 37.73 -19.77 -10.97
C ARG A 424 37.01 -20.88 -10.21
N GLU A 425 37.08 -20.85 -8.87
CA GLU A 425 36.38 -21.82 -8.01
C GLU A 425 34.84 -21.76 -8.17
N ASP A 426 34.30 -20.57 -8.46
CA ASP A 426 32.87 -20.32 -8.66
C ASP A 426 32.42 -20.49 -10.13
N ALA A 427 33.30 -20.96 -11.03
CA ALA A 427 33.06 -20.95 -12.47
C ALA A 427 31.78 -21.68 -12.86
N LEU A 428 31.51 -22.86 -12.27
CA LEU A 428 30.29 -23.63 -12.59
C LEU A 428 29.01 -22.86 -12.23
N SER A 429 28.96 -22.26 -11.03
CA SER A 429 27.79 -21.49 -10.58
C SER A 429 27.59 -20.24 -11.45
N ALA A 430 28.67 -19.51 -11.75
CA ALA A 430 28.60 -18.32 -12.58
C ALA A 430 28.18 -18.64 -14.03
N MET A 431 28.68 -19.75 -14.59
CA MET A 431 28.28 -20.25 -15.91
C MET A 431 26.81 -20.71 -15.93
N ALA A 432 26.34 -21.35 -14.87
CA ALA A 432 24.93 -21.73 -14.73
C ALA A 432 24.00 -20.52 -14.68
N ASP A 433 24.34 -19.48 -13.90
CA ASP A 433 23.58 -18.23 -13.86
C ASP A 433 23.57 -17.52 -15.23
N LEU A 434 24.68 -17.55 -15.99
CA LEU A 434 24.73 -17.02 -17.35
C LEU A 434 23.84 -17.81 -18.32
N CYS A 435 23.81 -19.14 -18.22
CA CYS A 435 22.90 -19.96 -19.01
C CYS A 435 21.44 -19.63 -18.72
N GLU A 436 21.06 -19.51 -17.44
CA GLU A 436 19.71 -19.12 -17.02
C GLU A 436 19.36 -17.73 -17.59
N LEU A 437 20.25 -16.75 -17.43
CA LEU A 437 20.05 -15.40 -17.95
C LEU A 437 19.92 -15.36 -19.48
N ALA A 438 20.71 -16.15 -20.19
CA ALA A 438 20.70 -16.22 -21.65
C ALA A 438 19.42 -16.92 -22.17
N GLU A 439 18.95 -17.96 -21.47
CA GLU A 439 17.64 -18.58 -21.73
C GLU A 439 16.51 -17.55 -21.57
N GLU A 440 16.51 -16.78 -20.47
CA GLU A 440 15.53 -15.72 -20.25
C GLU A 440 15.65 -14.60 -21.29
N ALA A 441 16.85 -14.21 -21.71
CA ALA A 441 17.02 -13.22 -22.78
C ALA A 441 16.59 -13.72 -24.18
N GLY A 442 16.23 -15.00 -24.32
CA GLY A 442 15.83 -15.62 -25.59
C GLY A 442 17.01 -16.00 -26.49
N TYR A 443 18.22 -16.10 -25.93
CA TYR A 443 19.46 -16.45 -26.63
C TYR A 443 20.19 -17.57 -25.88
N PRO A 444 19.64 -18.80 -25.81
CA PRO A 444 20.23 -19.88 -25.03
C PRO A 444 21.66 -20.17 -25.50
N ILE A 445 22.59 -20.29 -24.54
CA ILE A 445 23.99 -20.62 -24.84
C ILE A 445 24.08 -22.07 -25.31
N GLU A 446 24.67 -22.27 -26.48
CA GLU A 446 24.95 -23.59 -27.03
C GLU A 446 26.10 -24.25 -26.26
N VAL A 447 25.84 -25.46 -25.76
CA VAL A 447 26.82 -26.30 -25.07
C VAL A 447 27.35 -27.33 -26.06
N THR A 448 28.67 -27.48 -26.15
CA THR A 448 29.31 -28.39 -27.11
C THR A 448 30.23 -29.38 -26.41
N ALA A 449 30.34 -30.61 -26.94
CA ALA A 449 31.25 -31.64 -26.45
C ALA A 449 32.75 -31.36 -26.75
N ILE A 450 33.03 -30.26 -27.46
CA ILE A 450 34.39 -29.84 -27.84
C ILE A 450 34.96 -28.87 -26.79
N ASP A 451 34.12 -28.28 -25.95
CA ASP A 451 34.56 -27.38 -24.88
C ASP A 451 35.19 -28.16 -23.71
N LYS A 452 36.48 -28.47 -23.87
CA LYS A 452 37.29 -29.18 -22.87
C LYS A 452 37.26 -28.52 -21.50
N THR A 453 37.12 -27.19 -21.46
CA THR A 453 37.13 -26.43 -20.22
C THR A 453 35.85 -26.68 -19.44
N LEU A 454 34.71 -26.60 -20.11
CA LEU A 454 33.41 -26.93 -19.52
C LEU A 454 33.33 -28.40 -19.09
N LEU A 455 33.85 -29.33 -19.90
CA LEU A 455 33.94 -30.75 -19.52
C LEU A 455 34.73 -30.94 -18.23
N GLY A 456 35.91 -30.32 -18.12
CA GLY A 456 36.75 -30.41 -16.92
C GLY A 456 36.14 -29.76 -15.68
N ILE A 457 35.43 -28.64 -15.83
CA ILE A 457 34.71 -27.98 -14.73
C ILE A 457 33.57 -28.88 -14.21
N ALA A 458 32.77 -29.45 -15.12
CA ALA A 458 31.67 -30.36 -14.77
C ALA A 458 32.19 -31.65 -14.13
N GLU A 459 33.25 -32.24 -14.67
CA GLU A 459 33.88 -33.45 -14.10
C GLU A 459 34.38 -33.20 -12.68
N ARG A 460 35.08 -32.09 -12.46
CA ARG A 460 35.59 -31.73 -11.13
C ARG A 460 34.44 -31.59 -10.14
N ALA A 461 33.38 -30.86 -10.48
CA ALA A 461 32.22 -30.69 -9.61
C ALA A 461 31.53 -32.03 -9.28
N LEU A 462 31.45 -32.95 -10.24
CA LEU A 462 30.93 -34.30 -10.00
C LEU A 462 31.82 -35.10 -9.05
N ARG A 463 33.15 -35.02 -9.20
CA ARG A 463 34.10 -35.74 -8.33
C ARG A 463 34.23 -35.16 -6.93
N ASP A 464 34.11 -33.85 -6.78
CA ASP A 464 34.28 -33.12 -5.51
C ASP A 464 33.21 -33.47 -4.45
N GLY A 465 32.19 -34.27 -4.77
CA GLY A 465 31.21 -34.73 -3.79
C GLY A 465 30.17 -33.68 -3.36
N ARG A 466 30.39 -32.38 -3.65
CA ARG A 466 29.54 -31.30 -3.13
C ARG A 466 28.10 -31.34 -3.64
N GLU A 467 27.21 -30.72 -2.86
CA GLU A 467 25.84 -30.42 -3.29
C GLU A 467 25.86 -29.38 -4.42
N LEU A 468 25.03 -29.64 -5.42
CA LEU A 468 24.87 -28.80 -6.61
C LEU A 468 23.56 -28.04 -6.48
N ASN A 469 23.59 -26.75 -6.80
CA ASN A 469 22.34 -25.99 -6.90
C ASN A 469 21.57 -26.38 -8.18
N ILE A 470 20.29 -25.95 -8.27
CA ILE A 470 19.41 -26.33 -9.39
C ILE A 470 19.99 -25.92 -10.75
N GLY A 471 20.63 -24.74 -10.84
CA GLY A 471 21.24 -24.24 -12.08
C GLY A 471 22.47 -25.06 -12.47
N GLU A 472 23.33 -25.37 -11.52
CA GLU A 472 24.52 -26.20 -11.72
C GLU A 472 24.15 -27.60 -12.20
N SER A 473 23.16 -28.24 -11.56
CA SER A 473 22.64 -29.54 -11.97
C SER A 473 22.11 -29.52 -13.40
N ARG A 474 21.31 -28.49 -13.76
CA ARG A 474 20.80 -28.35 -15.14
C ARG A 474 21.92 -28.18 -16.16
N LEU A 475 22.95 -27.38 -15.84
CA LEU A 475 24.10 -27.20 -16.73
C LEU A 475 24.87 -28.52 -16.91
N ILE A 476 25.15 -29.23 -15.82
CA ILE A 476 25.84 -30.53 -15.88
C ILE A 476 25.03 -31.55 -16.68
N GLU A 477 23.72 -31.65 -16.47
CA GLU A 477 22.84 -32.53 -17.24
C GLU A 477 22.89 -32.22 -18.75
N ARG A 478 22.87 -30.93 -19.12
CA ARG A 478 23.01 -30.50 -20.52
C ARG A 478 24.37 -30.92 -21.10
N VAL A 479 25.47 -30.72 -20.36
CA VAL A 479 26.82 -31.12 -20.78
C VAL A 479 26.93 -32.64 -20.94
N VAL A 480 26.43 -33.42 -19.96
CA VAL A 480 26.44 -34.90 -20.00
C VAL A 480 25.61 -35.43 -21.16
N THR A 481 24.47 -34.81 -21.46
CA THR A 481 23.63 -35.18 -22.60
C THR A 481 24.39 -34.98 -23.91
N VAL A 482 24.97 -33.80 -24.12
CA VAL A 482 25.76 -33.48 -25.34
C VAL A 482 26.98 -34.39 -25.45
N ALA A 483 27.68 -34.66 -24.35
CA ALA A 483 28.81 -35.60 -24.31
C ALA A 483 28.41 -37.04 -24.67
N THR A 484 27.26 -37.50 -24.17
CA THR A 484 26.73 -38.84 -24.48
C THR A 484 26.34 -38.96 -25.95
N GLU A 485 25.70 -37.95 -26.50
CA GLU A 485 25.36 -37.91 -27.94
C GLU A 485 26.62 -37.91 -28.81
N GLU A 486 27.64 -37.13 -28.45
CA GLU A 486 28.88 -37.08 -29.20
C GLU A 486 29.64 -38.42 -29.15
N ARG A 487 29.70 -39.06 -27.98
CA ARG A 487 30.27 -40.42 -27.84
C ARG A 487 29.56 -41.44 -28.73
N ARG A 488 28.23 -41.33 -28.92
CA ARG A 488 27.48 -42.21 -29.83
C ARG A 488 27.79 -41.94 -31.29
N ARG A 489 28.05 -40.68 -31.67
CA ARG A 489 28.37 -40.28 -33.05
C ARG A 489 29.81 -40.65 -33.45
N CYS A 490 30.76 -40.55 -32.53
CA CYS A 490 32.17 -40.78 -32.81
C CYS A 490 32.55 -42.27 -32.74
N ARG A 491 32.69 -42.92 -33.91
CA ARG A 491 33.05 -44.36 -34.01
C ARG A 491 34.52 -44.70 -33.76
N TRP A 492 35.43 -43.74 -33.94
CA TRP A 492 36.87 -44.05 -34.06
C TRP A 492 37.77 -43.33 -33.05
N TRP A 493 37.31 -42.22 -32.45
CA TRP A 493 38.08 -41.46 -31.47
C TRP A 493 37.14 -40.62 -30.58
N VAL A 494 37.36 -40.64 -29.27
CA VAL A 494 36.63 -39.85 -28.26
C VAL A 494 37.67 -39.21 -27.35
N SER A 495 37.47 -37.94 -26.97
CA SER A 495 38.41 -37.24 -26.09
C SER A 495 38.43 -37.84 -24.68
N GLY A 496 39.62 -37.86 -24.05
CA GLY A 496 39.78 -38.42 -22.71
C GLY A 496 38.98 -37.65 -21.66
N GLU A 497 38.86 -36.33 -21.81
CA GLU A 497 38.08 -35.45 -20.96
C GLU A 497 36.58 -35.80 -21.00
N LEU A 498 36.07 -36.15 -22.18
CA LEU A 498 34.67 -36.56 -22.35
C LEU A 498 34.40 -37.89 -21.66
N VAL A 499 35.27 -38.89 -21.83
CA VAL A 499 35.13 -40.19 -21.16
C VAL A 499 35.17 -40.01 -19.64
N SER A 500 36.13 -39.22 -19.13
CA SER A 500 36.31 -38.94 -17.71
C SER A 500 35.08 -38.28 -17.07
N LEU A 501 34.45 -37.33 -17.79
CA LEU A 501 33.19 -36.72 -17.39
C LEU A 501 32.06 -37.75 -17.30
N LEU A 502 31.88 -38.58 -18.32
CA LEU A 502 30.79 -39.56 -18.36
C LEU A 502 30.93 -40.61 -17.25
N ASP A 503 32.15 -41.04 -16.94
CA ASP A 503 32.42 -41.96 -15.84
C ASP A 503 32.09 -41.30 -14.49
N ALA A 504 32.47 -40.03 -14.29
CA ALA A 504 32.13 -39.27 -13.08
C ALA A 504 30.61 -39.06 -12.94
N ALA A 505 29.91 -38.81 -14.05
CA ALA A 505 28.46 -38.65 -14.08
C ALA A 505 27.76 -39.97 -13.72
N GLN A 506 28.22 -41.10 -14.27
CA GLN A 506 27.68 -42.43 -13.97
C GLN A 506 27.86 -42.81 -12.48
N GLN A 507 29.01 -42.49 -11.88
CA GLN A 507 29.26 -42.71 -10.44
C GLN A 507 28.31 -41.90 -9.54
N ARG A 508 27.87 -40.71 -10.00
CA ARG A 508 26.88 -39.86 -9.32
C ARG A 508 25.43 -40.18 -9.69
N GLY A 509 25.19 -41.12 -10.59
CA GLY A 509 23.84 -41.45 -11.07
C GLY A 509 23.21 -40.38 -11.96
N ILE A 510 24.01 -39.54 -12.62
CA ILE A 510 23.55 -38.45 -13.51
C ILE A 510 23.76 -38.89 -14.96
N GLY A 511 22.68 -38.82 -15.75
CA GLY A 511 22.68 -39.18 -17.17
C GLY A 511 22.04 -40.55 -17.46
N PRO A 512 21.85 -40.90 -18.74
CA PRO A 512 21.25 -42.17 -19.13
C PRO A 512 22.18 -43.33 -18.77
N THR A 513 21.63 -44.36 -18.11
CA THR A 513 22.35 -45.61 -17.82
C THR A 513 22.87 -46.21 -19.14
N PRO A 514 24.14 -46.64 -19.19
CA PRO A 514 24.69 -47.25 -20.40
C PRO A 514 23.89 -48.51 -20.75
N GLN A 515 23.47 -48.60 -22.01
CA GLN A 515 23.02 -49.84 -22.66
C GLN A 515 24.20 -50.50 -23.36
#